data_AF-A0A972QBY6-F1
#
_entry.id   AF-A0A972QBY6-F1
#
_cell.length_a   1.000
_cell.length_b   1.000
_cell.length_c   1.000
_cell.angle_alpha   90.00
_cell.angle_beta   90.00
_cell.angle_gamma   90.00
#
_symmetry.space_group_name_H-M   'P 1'
#
loop_
_entity.id
_entity.type
_entity.pdbx_description
1 polymer ?
#
loop_
_entity_poly.entity_id
_entity_poly.type
_entity_poly.pdbx_seq_one_letter_code
_entity_poly.pdbx_strand_id
1 'polypeptide(L)'
;MEKILIVGCKRAMDDVCIGCSRCMVGFNRRDGEFSRYKDQDAELIGILGCGDCPGPAIVTRLAQIKLWNKPMNENVTKVHIGPCILDHCPYKEAIVKKIKAKAGVEVIEGTHPYKPDNIFA
;
A
#
# COMPACT_ATOMS: atom_id res chain seq x y z
N MET A 1 -5.00 -18.05 -1.51
CA MET A 1 -5.31 -16.82 -0.74
C MET A 1 -4.22 -15.80 -1.03
N GLU A 2 -4.60 -14.62 -1.50
CA GLU A 2 -3.66 -13.51 -1.67
C GLU A 2 -3.38 -12.83 -0.33
N LYS A 3 -2.12 -12.45 -0.10
CA LYS A 3 -1.65 -11.74 1.09
C LYS A 3 -1.21 -10.34 0.66
N ILE A 4 -2.07 -9.36 0.92
CA ILE A 4 -1.93 -8.02 0.37
C ILE A 4 -1.19 -7.11 1.34
N LEU A 5 -0.13 -6.46 0.85
CA LEU A 5 0.54 -5.39 1.57
C LEU A 5 0.22 -4.04 0.93
N ILE A 6 -0.20 -3.06 1.73
CA ILE A 6 -0.34 -1.68 1.25
C ILE A 6 0.89 -0.88 1.66
N VAL A 7 1.50 -0.18 0.71
CA VAL A 7 2.55 0.81 0.97
C VAL A 7 1.97 2.21 0.78
N GLY A 8 2.04 3.04 1.82
CA GLY A 8 1.58 4.42 1.75
C GLY A 8 2.58 5.41 2.37
N CYS A 9 2.29 6.70 2.24
CA CYS A 9 3.18 7.74 2.72
C CYS A 9 3.27 7.71 4.26
N LYS A 10 4.50 7.64 4.79
CA LYS A 10 4.75 7.59 6.25
C LYS A 10 4.12 8.78 6.99
N ARG A 11 4.10 9.96 6.38
CA ARG A 11 3.58 11.20 7.00
C ARG A 11 2.08 11.34 6.76
N ALA A 12 1.66 11.24 5.51
CA ALA A 12 0.27 11.52 5.16
C ALA A 12 -0.72 10.46 5.68
N MET A 13 -0.33 9.20 5.90
CA MET A 13 -1.28 8.17 6.35
C MET A 13 -1.83 8.37 7.76
N ASP A 14 -1.13 9.11 8.61
CA ASP A 14 -1.53 9.37 10.00
C ASP A 14 -1.80 10.86 10.24
N ASP A 15 -1.08 11.76 9.57
CA ASP A 15 -1.19 13.22 9.80
C ASP A 15 -2.28 13.90 8.95
N VAL A 16 -2.69 13.29 7.82
CA VAL A 16 -3.57 13.94 6.82
C VAL A 16 -4.74 13.04 6.39
N CYS A 17 -4.42 11.80 6.06
CA CYS A 17 -5.37 10.75 5.74
C CYS A 17 -5.58 9.89 6.99
N ILE A 18 -6.70 9.17 7.03
CA ILE A 18 -6.90 8.04 7.96
C ILE A 18 -6.55 6.76 7.21
N GLY A 19 -5.26 6.54 6.91
CA GLY A 19 -4.79 5.39 6.13
C GLY A 19 -5.22 4.06 6.74
N CYS A 20 -5.23 3.99 8.07
CA CYS A 20 -5.75 2.89 8.88
C CYS A 20 -7.25 2.59 8.66
N SER A 21 -8.03 3.53 8.12
CA SER A 21 -9.44 3.34 7.80
C SER A 21 -9.68 3.28 6.29
N ARG A 22 -9.33 4.32 5.52
CA ARG A 22 -9.75 4.41 4.11
C ARG A 22 -9.24 3.26 3.25
N CYS A 23 -7.96 2.88 3.42
CA CYS A 23 -7.37 1.77 2.71
C CYS A 23 -7.99 0.43 3.13
N MET A 24 -8.24 0.24 4.44
CA MET A 24 -8.85 -0.99 4.96
C MET A 24 -10.31 -1.13 4.54
N VAL A 25 -11.10 -0.05 4.58
CA VAL A 25 -12.48 -0.03 4.10
C VAL A 25 -12.53 -0.30 2.60
N GLY A 26 -11.66 0.32 1.81
CA GLY A 26 -11.54 0.03 0.37
C GLY A 26 -11.24 -1.45 0.10
N PHE A 27 -10.31 -2.02 0.87
CA PHE A 27 -9.98 -3.44 0.78
C PHE A 27 -11.17 -4.33 1.15
N ASN A 28 -11.78 -4.11 2.31
CA ASN A 28 -12.91 -4.91 2.82
C ASN A 28 -14.11 -4.90 1.88
N ARG A 29 -14.35 -3.77 1.18
CA ARG A 29 -15.45 -3.63 0.22
C ARG A 29 -15.07 -4.05 -1.20
N ARG A 30 -13.78 -4.35 -1.46
CA ARG A 30 -13.24 -4.62 -2.79
C ARG A 30 -13.50 -3.47 -3.78
N ASP A 31 -13.32 -2.25 -3.31
CA ASP A 31 -13.50 -1.01 -4.09
C ASP A 31 -12.17 -0.53 -4.68
N GLY A 32 -12.24 0.18 -5.81
CA GLY A 32 -11.04 0.68 -6.52
C GLY A 32 -10.18 -0.47 -7.04
N GLU A 33 -8.86 -0.37 -6.87
CA GLU A 33 -7.92 -1.41 -7.33
C GLU A 33 -8.09 -2.74 -6.60
N PHE A 34 -8.81 -2.77 -5.47
CA PHE A 34 -9.13 -4.02 -4.78
C PHE A 34 -10.26 -4.81 -5.44
N SER A 35 -10.96 -4.25 -6.44
CA SER A 35 -12.03 -4.96 -7.16
C SER A 35 -11.54 -6.22 -7.86
N ARG A 36 -10.25 -6.29 -8.16
CA ARG A 36 -9.59 -7.48 -8.72
C ARG A 36 -9.57 -8.68 -7.78
N TYR A 37 -9.94 -8.48 -6.52
CA TYR A 37 -10.03 -9.52 -5.49
C TYR A 37 -11.48 -9.90 -5.13
N LYS A 38 -12.47 -9.57 -5.98
CA LYS A 38 -13.89 -9.89 -5.72
C LYS A 38 -14.17 -11.39 -5.71
N ASP A 39 -13.57 -12.12 -6.65
CA ASP A 39 -13.84 -13.55 -6.86
C ASP A 39 -12.73 -14.45 -6.30
N GLN A 40 -11.91 -13.93 -5.39
CA GLN A 40 -10.81 -14.67 -4.78
C GLN A 40 -10.59 -14.30 -3.32
N ASP A 41 -10.11 -15.28 -2.57
CA ASP A 41 -9.76 -15.09 -1.17
C ASP A 41 -8.49 -14.23 -1.04
N ALA A 42 -8.62 -13.14 -0.30
CA ALA A 42 -7.56 -12.16 -0.10
C ALA A 42 -7.70 -11.55 1.28
N GLU A 43 -6.57 -11.38 1.95
CA GLU A 43 -6.46 -10.71 3.24
C GLU A 43 -5.40 -9.62 3.23
N LEU A 44 -5.55 -8.65 4.12
CA LEU A 44 -4.59 -7.58 4.31
C LEU A 44 -3.61 -7.99 5.42
N ILE A 45 -2.33 -8.14 5.07
CA ILE A 45 -1.28 -8.47 6.04
C ILE A 45 -0.64 -7.25 6.68
N GLY A 46 -0.91 -6.05 6.15
CA GLY A 46 -0.51 -4.81 6.79
C GLY A 46 -0.54 -3.56 5.90
N ILE A 47 -0.27 -2.43 6.55
CA ILE A 47 -0.04 -1.14 5.92
C ILE A 47 1.36 -0.67 6.33
N LEU A 48 2.20 -0.36 5.35
CA LEU A 48 3.61 -0.05 5.54
C LEU A 48 3.92 1.37 5.03
N GLY A 49 4.50 2.21 5.88
CA GLY A 49 5.01 3.51 5.45
C GLY A 49 6.17 3.42 4.44
N CYS A 50 6.26 4.38 3.52
CA CYS A 50 7.30 4.49 2.50
C CYS A 50 8.74 4.69 3.04
N GLY A 51 8.92 4.79 4.36
CA GLY A 51 10.25 4.85 4.97
C GLY A 51 10.94 6.21 4.86
N ASP A 52 10.16 7.29 5.01
CA ASP A 52 10.56 8.72 4.92
C ASP A 52 10.80 9.25 3.51
N CYS A 53 11.13 10.53 3.35
CA CYS A 53 11.42 11.16 2.06
C CYS A 53 12.94 11.17 1.78
N PRO A 54 13.44 10.74 0.60
CA PRO A 54 12.75 10.20 -0.59
C PRO A 54 12.71 8.66 -0.63
N GLY A 55 12.16 8.04 0.41
CA GLY A 55 12.08 6.59 0.62
C GLY A 55 13.43 5.93 0.93
N PRO A 56 14.28 6.45 1.85
CA PRO A 56 15.55 5.79 2.18
C PRO A 56 15.32 4.40 2.81
N ALA A 57 14.29 4.23 3.63
CA ALA A 57 14.07 2.98 4.37
C ALA A 57 13.13 1.98 3.67
N ILE A 58 12.53 2.30 2.51
CA ILE A 58 11.49 1.44 1.90
C ILE A 58 11.99 0.02 1.62
N VAL A 59 13.21 -0.14 1.10
CA VAL A 59 13.77 -1.45 0.79
C VAL A 59 13.99 -2.26 2.06
N THR A 60 14.55 -1.65 3.11
CA THR A 60 14.73 -2.29 4.43
C THR A 60 13.40 -2.69 5.03
N ARG A 61 12.37 -1.84 4.93
CA ARG A 61 11.03 -2.13 5.46
C ARG A 61 10.34 -3.28 4.72
N LEU A 62 10.47 -3.36 3.40
CA LEU A 62 10.00 -4.52 2.62
C LEU A 62 10.74 -5.80 3.01
N ALA A 63 12.05 -5.71 3.20
CA ALA A 63 12.85 -6.84 3.67
C ALA A 63 12.41 -7.32 5.06
N GLN A 64 12.14 -6.39 5.98
CA GLN A 64 11.64 -6.71 7.32
C GLN A 64 10.30 -7.44 7.25
N ILE A 65 9.29 -6.90 6.55
CA ILE A 65 8.00 -7.60 6.41
C ILE A 65 8.18 -9.01 5.87
N LYS A 66 8.99 -9.19 4.82
CA LYS A 66 9.25 -10.51 4.25
C LYS A 66 9.91 -11.46 5.25
N LEU A 67 11.01 -11.02 5.89
CA LEU A 67 11.82 -11.88 6.74
C LEU A 67 11.10 -12.28 8.03
N TRP A 68 10.37 -11.36 8.65
CA TRP A 68 9.66 -11.62 9.90
C TRP A 68 8.40 -12.46 9.71
N ASN A 69 7.71 -12.31 8.59
CA ASN A 69 6.48 -13.07 8.33
C ASN A 69 6.72 -14.44 7.67
N LYS A 70 7.85 -14.65 7.00
CA LYS A 70 8.18 -15.92 6.32
C LYS A 70 8.07 -17.15 7.24
N PRO A 71 8.58 -17.17 8.50
CA PRO A 71 8.46 -18.32 9.39
C PRO A 71 7.02 -18.65 9.79
N MET A 72 6.11 -17.67 9.72
CA MET A 72 4.68 -17.82 10.03
C MET A 72 3.85 -18.15 8.78
N ASN A 73 4.50 -18.37 7.63
CA ASN A 73 3.86 -18.56 6.33
C ASN A 73 3.00 -17.37 5.85
N GLU A 74 3.25 -16.17 6.38
CA GLU A 74 2.53 -14.93 6.05
C GLU A 74 3.23 -14.14 4.93
N ASN A 75 3.44 -14.80 3.79
CA ASN A 75 4.22 -14.24 2.68
C ASN A 75 3.39 -13.29 1.83
N VAL A 76 3.82 -12.02 1.71
CA VAL A 76 3.24 -11.03 0.79
C VAL A 76 3.18 -11.61 -0.62
N THR A 77 2.01 -11.58 -1.25
CA THR A 77 1.83 -12.00 -2.66
C THR A 77 1.65 -10.82 -3.60
N LYS A 78 1.15 -9.68 -3.10
CA LYS A 78 0.93 -8.45 -3.88
C LYS A 78 1.22 -7.22 -3.02
N VAL A 79 1.77 -6.18 -3.65
CA VAL A 79 1.98 -4.87 -3.01
C VAL A 79 1.13 -3.82 -3.71
N HIS A 80 0.26 -3.16 -2.97
CA HIS A 80 -0.47 -1.97 -3.45
C HIS A 80 0.22 -0.69 -3.00
N ILE A 81 0.28 0.32 -3.86
CA ILE A 81 0.80 1.64 -3.53
C ILE A 81 -0.36 2.63 -3.38
N GLY A 82 -0.45 3.28 -2.22
CA GLY A 82 -1.55 4.19 -1.90
C GLY A 82 -1.52 5.50 -2.71
N PRO A 83 -2.69 6.11 -2.98
CA PRO A 83 -2.82 7.41 -3.66
C PRO A 83 -2.02 8.54 -2.99
N CYS A 84 -1.84 8.49 -1.66
CA CYS A 84 -1.01 9.46 -0.95
C CYS A 84 0.45 9.51 -1.44
N ILE A 85 0.96 8.44 -2.05
CA ILE A 85 2.26 8.45 -2.76
C ILE A 85 2.06 8.82 -4.22
N LEU A 86 1.14 8.16 -4.92
CA LEU A 86 1.00 8.27 -6.38
C LEU A 86 0.56 9.66 -6.85
N ASP A 87 -0.37 10.27 -6.12
CA ASP A 87 -1.03 11.51 -6.52
C ASP A 87 -0.32 12.74 -5.92
N HIS A 88 0.31 12.61 -4.75
CA HIS A 88 0.76 13.76 -3.95
C HIS A 88 2.24 13.77 -3.56
N CYS A 89 2.99 12.67 -3.75
CA CYS A 89 4.40 12.65 -3.34
C CYS A 89 5.32 13.18 -4.44
N PRO A 90 6.17 14.19 -4.17
CA PRO A 90 7.15 14.67 -5.14
C PRO A 90 8.24 13.64 -5.46
N TYR A 91 8.43 12.65 -4.59
CA TYR A 91 9.41 11.57 -4.74
C TYR A 91 8.80 10.26 -5.24
N LYS A 92 7.58 10.28 -5.79
CA LYS A 92 6.85 9.07 -6.19
C LYS A 92 7.69 8.17 -7.09
N GLU A 93 8.35 8.72 -8.11
CA GLU A 93 9.10 7.94 -9.09
C GLU A 93 10.23 7.16 -8.43
N ALA A 94 11.01 7.81 -7.55
CA ALA A 94 12.08 7.18 -6.81
C ALA A 94 11.57 6.06 -5.88
N ILE A 95 10.46 6.30 -5.18
CA ILE A 95 9.86 5.33 -4.26
C ILE A 95 9.30 4.13 -5.02
N VAL A 96 8.48 4.36 -6.04
CA VAL A 96 7.85 3.31 -6.85
C VAL A 96 8.92 2.47 -7.55
N LYS A 97 9.97 3.10 -8.11
CA LYS A 97 11.10 2.39 -8.72
C LYS A 97 11.81 1.47 -7.72
N LYS A 98 12.08 1.95 -6.50
CA LYS A 98 12.70 1.12 -5.44
C LYS A 98 11.82 -0.08 -5.07
N ILE A 99 10.51 0.13 -4.94
CA ILE A 99 9.55 -0.94 -4.60
C ILE A 99 9.50 -1.98 -5.73
N LYS A 100 9.26 -1.57 -6.97
CA LYS A 100 9.21 -2.47 -8.14
C LYS A 100 10.50 -3.26 -8.31
N ALA A 101 11.65 -2.63 -8.09
CA ALA A 101 12.96 -3.29 -8.21
C ALA A 101 13.25 -4.35 -7.12
N LYS A 102 12.57 -4.29 -5.97
CA LYS A 102 12.92 -5.11 -4.79
C LYS A 102 11.78 -5.94 -4.20
N ALA A 103 10.53 -5.69 -4.56
CA ALA A 103 9.37 -6.40 -4.01
C ALA A 103 9.39 -7.90 -4.34
N GLY A 104 9.81 -8.28 -5.55
CA GLY A 104 9.81 -9.68 -6.00
C GLY A 104 8.41 -10.29 -6.17
N VAL A 105 7.37 -9.45 -6.11
CA VAL A 105 5.96 -9.76 -6.32
C VAL A 105 5.32 -8.67 -7.15
N GLU A 106 4.09 -8.88 -7.62
CA GLU A 106 3.37 -7.86 -8.38
C GLU A 106 3.16 -6.60 -7.54
N VAL A 107 3.50 -5.45 -8.12
CA VAL A 107 3.31 -4.13 -7.52
C VAL A 107 2.22 -3.41 -8.30
N ILE A 108 1.18 -3.01 -7.59
CA ILE A 108 -0.07 -2.48 -8.11
C ILE A 108 -0.16 -1.02 -7.64
N GLU A 109 -0.42 -0.12 -8.59
CA GLU A 109 -0.52 1.30 -8.30
C GLU A 109 -1.98 1.64 -8.03
N GLY A 110 -2.30 1.94 -6.77
CA GLY A 110 -3.63 2.36 -6.33
C GLY A 110 -4.15 1.49 -5.18
N THR A 111 -5.12 2.04 -4.45
CA THR A 111 -5.85 1.35 -3.38
C THR A 111 -7.35 1.62 -3.52
N HIS A 112 -7.92 2.42 -2.63
CA HIS A 112 -9.33 2.79 -2.65
C HIS A 112 -9.59 3.97 -3.61
N PRO A 113 -10.83 4.15 -4.11
CA PRO A 113 -11.18 5.25 -5.00
C PRO A 113 -11.67 6.50 -4.27
N TYR A 114 -11.88 6.44 -2.94
CA TYR A 114 -12.51 7.51 -2.16
C TYR A 114 -11.77 8.86 -2.26
N LYS A 115 -12.42 9.84 -2.90
CA LYS A 115 -12.01 11.24 -3.00
C LYS A 115 -13.22 12.10 -2.64
N PRO A 116 -13.07 13.16 -1.84
CA PRO A 116 -14.16 14.10 -1.61
C PRO A 116 -14.42 14.89 -2.91
N ASP A 117 -15.64 14.81 -3.46
CA ASP A 117 -15.98 15.50 -4.71
C ASP A 117 -16.48 16.93 -4.46
N ASN A 118 -17.23 17.13 -3.38
CA ASN A 118 -17.88 18.40 -3.05
C ASN A 118 -17.55 18.81 -1.61
N ILE A 119 -16.44 19.50 -1.39
CA ILE A 119 -15.99 19.91 -0.04
C ILE A 119 -16.79 21.10 0.49
N PHE A 120 -17.28 21.97 -0.41
CA PHE A 120 -17.97 23.22 -0.07
C PHE A 120 -19.34 23.35 -0.76
N ALA A 121 -19.90 22.25 -1.28
CA ALA A 121 -21.25 22.27 -1.85
C ALA A 121 -22.32 22.10 -0.78
#